data_AF-A0ABD0NYF5-F1
#
_entry.id   AF-A0ABD0NYF5-F1
#
_cell.length_a   1.000
_cell.length_b   1.000
_cell.length_c   1.000
_cell.angle_alpha   90.00
_cell.angle_beta   90.00
_cell.angle_gamma   90.00
#
_symmetry.space_group_name_H-M   'P 1'
#
loop_
_entity.id
_entity.type
_entity.pdbx_description
1 polymer ?
#
loop_
_entity_poly.entity_id
_entity_poly.type
_entity_poly.pdbx_seq_one_letter_code
_entity_poly.pdbx_strand_id
1 'polypeptide(L)'
;FWESVVEDTVTVHAFKTGHKVSNYRLLALSAIQMHLHQHCTAASHSGPVEQDHCQSKAQPGKEASNISPVQDELVTDPLMQSGRMQSGRKLASREAEKLRKAAEKAEKARAMIEKRKKEWAELYASKPSEDYEDPKDVEAIRLAKERMGDFKLKSAKDFTVPEHLRMNVEKKRVQLVNLEKK
;
A
#
# COMPACT_ATOMS: atom_id res chain seq x y z
N PHE A 1 -9.02 -29.89 -25.06
CA PHE A 1 -7.66 -30.47 -25.10
C PHE A 1 -7.41 -31.55 -24.03
N TRP A 2 -8.45 -32.17 -23.45
CA TRP A 2 -8.31 -33.24 -22.42
C TRP A 2 -8.96 -34.57 -22.83
N GLU A 3 -9.35 -34.76 -24.08
CA GLU A 3 -10.17 -35.92 -24.50
C GLU A 3 -9.38 -37.11 -25.06
N SER A 4 -8.07 -37.18 -24.86
CA SER A 4 -7.31 -38.36 -25.32
C SER A 4 -6.09 -38.62 -24.45
N VAL A 5 -6.32 -39.01 -23.20
CA VAL A 5 -5.35 -39.87 -22.52
C VAL A 5 -5.69 -41.28 -22.99
N VAL A 6 -4.93 -41.79 -23.95
CA VAL A 6 -4.97 -43.20 -24.32
C VAL A 6 -4.37 -43.97 -23.14
N GLU A 7 -5.22 -44.33 -22.18
CA GLU A 7 -4.80 -45.12 -21.01
C GLU A 7 -4.52 -46.56 -21.48
N ASP A 8 -3.24 -46.85 -21.77
CA ASP A 8 -2.75 -48.21 -22.01
C ASP A 8 -2.95 -49.06 -20.75
N THR A 9 -4.14 -49.65 -20.63
CA THR A 9 -4.56 -50.44 -19.47
C THR A 9 -4.03 -51.87 -19.62
N VAL A 10 -3.14 -52.26 -18.74
CA VAL A 10 -2.58 -53.61 -18.65
C VAL A 10 -3.39 -54.41 -17.63
N THR A 11 -3.92 -55.55 -18.07
CA THR A 11 -4.68 -56.47 -17.23
C THR A 11 -3.92 -57.77 -17.05
N VAL A 12 -3.76 -58.21 -15.80
CA VAL A 12 -3.06 -59.45 -15.44
C VAL A 12 -4.07 -60.44 -14.85
N HIS A 13 -4.01 -61.67 -15.34
CA HIS A 13 -4.86 -62.78 -14.90
C HIS A 13 -4.03 -63.83 -14.17
N ALA A 14 -4.48 -64.26 -12.99
CA ALA A 14 -3.82 -65.31 -12.23
C ALA A 14 -4.23 -66.70 -12.76
N PHE A 15 -3.26 -67.50 -13.21
CA PHE A 15 -3.49 -68.79 -13.86
C PHE A 15 -4.18 -69.85 -12.98
N LYS A 16 -3.98 -69.81 -11.66
CA LYS A 16 -4.47 -70.85 -10.73
C LYS A 16 -5.60 -70.38 -9.81
N THR A 17 -5.71 -69.08 -9.58
CA THR A 17 -6.57 -68.54 -8.51
C THR A 17 -7.71 -67.67 -9.04
N GLY A 18 -7.84 -67.48 -10.37
CA GLY A 18 -8.93 -66.72 -10.98
C GLY A 18 -8.93 -65.22 -10.67
N HIS A 19 -7.92 -64.71 -9.97
CA HIS A 19 -7.80 -63.29 -9.63
C HIS A 19 -7.46 -62.46 -10.87
N LYS A 20 -8.03 -61.26 -10.96
CA LYS A 20 -7.80 -60.31 -12.04
C LYS A 20 -7.44 -58.94 -11.45
N VAL A 21 -6.37 -58.34 -11.95
CA VAL A 21 -5.96 -56.98 -11.57
C VAL A 21 -5.72 -56.18 -12.85
N SER A 22 -6.23 -54.95 -12.89
CA SER A 22 -6.04 -54.02 -14.01
C SER A 22 -5.37 -52.74 -13.50
N ASN A 23 -4.37 -52.27 -14.23
CA ASN A 23 -3.67 -51.01 -13.97
C ASN A 23 -3.23 -50.37 -15.30
N TYR A 24 -2.69 -49.15 -15.28
CA TYR A 24 -2.17 -48.46 -16.46
C TYR A 24 -0.65 -48.62 -16.57
N ARG A 25 -0.12 -48.64 -17.80
CA ARG A 25 1.32 -48.70 -18.03
C ARG A 25 1.97 -47.37 -17.59
N LEU A 26 2.81 -47.45 -16.55
CA LEU A 26 3.71 -46.37 -16.18
C LEU A 26 5.04 -46.50 -16.94
N LEU A 27 5.58 -45.38 -17.43
CA LEU A 27 6.95 -45.35 -17.92
C LEU A 27 7.89 -45.58 -16.73
N ALA A 28 8.74 -46.60 -16.81
CA ALA A 28 9.75 -46.83 -15.79
C ALA A 28 10.67 -45.61 -15.71
N LEU A 29 10.75 -44.97 -14.54
CA LEU A 29 11.74 -43.93 -14.31
C LEU A 29 13.14 -44.55 -14.46
N SER A 30 14.04 -43.83 -15.13
CA SER A 30 15.40 -44.32 -15.30
C SER A 30 16.04 -44.64 -13.94
N ALA A 31 16.86 -45.68 -13.87
CA ALA A 31 17.58 -46.06 -12.65
C ALA A 31 18.38 -44.89 -12.03
N ILE A 32 18.76 -43.92 -12.85
CA ILE A 32 19.43 -42.68 -12.47
C ILE A 32 18.54 -41.82 -11.55
N GLN A 33 17.24 -41.73 -11.84
CA GLN A 33 16.29 -40.94 -11.04
C GLN A 33 16.07 -41.57 -9.65
N MET A 34 16.03 -42.90 -9.59
CA MET A 34 15.88 -43.65 -8.34
C MET A 34 17.08 -43.51 -7.39
N HIS A 35 18.30 -43.50 -7.93
CA HIS A 35 19.52 -43.34 -7.12
C HIS A 35 19.66 -41.91 -6.57
N LEU A 36 19.24 -40.91 -7.34
CA LEU A 36 19.40 -39.51 -6.97
C LEU A 36 18.53 -39.08 -5.78
N HIS A 37 17.35 -39.69 -5.64
CA HIS A 37 16.47 -39.45 -4.49
C HIS A 37 17.17 -39.72 -3.14
N GLN A 38 18.13 -40.65 -3.10
CA GLN A 38 18.86 -40.99 -1.87
C GLN A 38 19.95 -39.96 -1.50
N HIS A 39 20.53 -39.27 -2.48
CA HIS A 39 21.62 -38.31 -2.25
C HIS A 39 21.11 -36.90 -1.89
N CYS A 40 19.97 -36.47 -2.43
CA CYS A 40 19.44 -35.12 -2.17
C CYS A 40 18.92 -34.90 -0.74
N THR A 41 18.53 -35.97 -0.03
CA THR A 41 18.03 -35.85 1.35
C THR A 41 19.13 -35.58 2.39
N ALA A 42 20.40 -35.78 2.02
CA ALA A 42 21.54 -35.65 2.95
C ALA A 42 22.21 -34.26 2.95
N ALA A 43 21.93 -33.39 1.96
CA ALA A 43 22.69 -32.16 1.73
C ALA A 43 22.12 -30.87 2.38
N SER A 44 21.05 -30.95 3.16
CA SER A 44 20.34 -29.77 3.73
C SER A 44 21.03 -29.08 4.91
N HIS A 45 22.32 -29.33 5.17
CA HIS A 45 23.06 -28.74 6.29
C HIS A 45 24.31 -27.99 5.81
N SER A 46 24.16 -26.73 5.40
CA SER A 46 25.14 -25.64 5.60
C SER A 46 24.76 -24.40 4.80
N GLY A 47 24.38 -23.33 5.50
CA GLY A 47 24.70 -21.96 5.08
C GLY A 47 25.73 -21.38 6.05
N PRO A 48 25.92 -20.05 6.14
CA PRO A 48 25.77 -18.95 5.18
C PRO A 48 27.14 -18.21 5.03
N VAL A 49 27.21 -17.00 4.45
CA VAL A 49 28.03 -15.86 4.96
C VAL A 49 27.83 -14.62 4.08
N GLU A 50 27.60 -13.51 4.76
CA GLU A 50 27.31 -12.17 4.27
C GLU A 50 28.57 -11.40 3.85
N GLN A 51 28.39 -10.27 3.13
CA GLN A 51 29.37 -9.19 3.20
C GLN A 51 28.72 -7.81 3.08
N ASP A 52 29.32 -6.91 3.84
CA ASP A 52 28.76 -5.77 4.51
C ASP A 52 29.41 -4.46 4.00
N HIS A 53 28.66 -3.35 4.13
CA HIS A 53 29.07 -1.94 4.21
C HIS A 53 30.06 -1.31 3.22
N CYS A 54 29.66 -0.15 2.66
CA CYS A 54 30.56 1.01 2.53
C CYS A 54 29.80 2.35 2.56
N GLN A 55 30.26 3.25 3.43
CA GLN A 55 29.76 4.60 3.68
C GLN A 55 30.45 5.65 2.82
N SER A 56 29.80 6.81 2.59
CA SER A 56 30.50 8.11 2.59
C SER A 56 29.54 9.28 2.87
N LYS A 57 30.08 10.34 3.49
CA LYS A 57 29.43 11.52 4.09
C LYS A 57 29.64 12.80 3.24
N ALA A 58 28.90 13.85 3.64
CA ALA A 58 29.11 15.32 3.47
C ALA A 58 28.40 15.99 2.26
N GLN A 59 27.78 17.18 2.32
CA GLN A 59 27.52 18.24 3.34
C GLN A 59 26.36 19.17 2.83
N PRO A 60 25.83 20.12 3.66
CA PRO A 60 24.52 20.77 3.46
C PRO A 60 24.59 22.21 2.90
N GLY A 61 23.51 22.68 2.27
CA GLY A 61 23.30 24.07 1.86
C GLY A 61 21.91 24.57 2.29
N LYS A 62 21.88 25.64 3.08
CA LYS A 62 20.69 26.41 3.51
C LYS A 62 20.49 27.59 2.57
N GLU A 63 19.27 27.98 2.23
CA GLU A 63 18.83 29.38 2.11
C GLU A 63 17.32 29.50 2.38
N ALA A 64 16.92 30.62 2.98
CA ALA A 64 15.64 30.86 3.64
C ALA A 64 14.77 31.87 2.89
N SER A 65 13.46 31.76 3.12
CA SER A 65 12.43 32.82 3.26
C SER A 65 12.22 33.85 2.14
N ASN A 66 10.97 33.99 1.67
CA ASN A 66 10.16 35.16 2.03
C ASN A 66 8.67 34.99 1.68
N ILE A 67 7.82 35.38 2.61
CA ILE A 67 6.35 35.42 2.52
C ILE A 67 5.97 36.90 2.40
N SER A 68 4.94 37.23 1.60
CA SER A 68 4.23 38.50 1.74
C SER A 68 2.72 38.29 1.55
N PRO A 69 1.88 38.73 2.52
CA PRO A 69 0.42 38.61 2.48
C PRO A 69 -0.25 39.97 2.21
N VAL A 70 -1.31 40.02 1.40
CA VAL A 70 -2.19 41.19 1.18
C VAL A 70 -3.45 40.67 0.44
N GLN A 71 -4.72 41.02 0.66
CA GLN A 71 -5.51 41.78 1.65
C GLN A 71 -6.99 41.35 1.41
N ASP A 72 -7.82 41.41 2.46
CA ASP A 72 -9.25 41.07 2.46
C ASP A 72 -10.06 42.39 2.42
N GLU A 73 -10.90 42.60 1.40
CA GLU A 73 -11.76 43.79 1.29
C GLU A 73 -13.22 43.44 1.64
N LEU A 74 -13.74 44.17 2.63
CA LEU A 74 -15.09 44.02 3.18
C LEU A 74 -15.88 45.30 2.85
N VAL A 75 -16.79 45.22 1.90
CA VAL A 75 -17.70 46.32 1.51
C VAL A 75 -19.04 46.16 2.22
N THR A 76 -19.44 47.15 3.01
CA THR A 76 -20.78 47.27 3.61
C THR A 76 -21.56 48.40 2.95
N ASP A 77 -22.73 48.11 2.39
CA ASP A 77 -23.72 49.10 1.94
C ASP A 77 -24.92 49.17 2.90
N PRO A 78 -25.42 50.37 3.26
CA PRO A 78 -26.72 50.52 3.91
C PRO A 78 -27.71 51.33 3.05
N LEU A 79 -28.96 50.84 2.90
CA LEU A 79 -30.04 51.58 2.24
C LEU A 79 -31.33 51.62 3.09
N MET A 80 -31.67 52.85 3.53
CA MET A 80 -32.99 53.55 3.65
C MET A 80 -34.19 52.86 4.35
N GLN A 81 -34.73 53.46 5.43
CA GLN A 81 -35.96 54.30 5.55
C GLN A 81 -37.27 53.63 5.08
N SER A 82 -38.49 53.92 5.54
CA SER A 82 -39.16 54.61 6.67
C SER A 82 -40.65 54.34 6.44
N GLY A 83 -41.46 54.07 7.48
CA GLY A 83 -42.90 53.88 7.34
C GLY A 83 -43.65 54.02 8.66
N ARG A 84 -44.38 55.12 8.79
CA ARG A 84 -45.11 55.63 9.97
C ARG A 84 -46.50 54.98 10.09
N MET A 85 -47.03 54.81 11.32
CA MET A 85 -48.38 55.21 11.81
C MET A 85 -48.69 54.60 13.20
N GLN A 86 -49.66 55.17 13.90
CA GLN A 86 -49.78 55.30 15.36
C GLN A 86 -50.52 54.15 16.09
N SER A 87 -49.99 53.69 17.24
CA SER A 87 -50.75 53.12 18.38
C SER A 87 -49.86 53.07 19.65
N GLY A 88 -49.68 54.23 20.29
CA GLY A 88 -48.47 54.57 21.05
C GLY A 88 -48.23 53.94 22.44
N ARG A 89 -48.99 52.96 22.93
CA ARG A 89 -48.72 52.39 24.29
C ARG A 89 -48.60 50.87 24.36
N LYS A 90 -49.17 50.11 23.42
CA LYS A 90 -49.00 48.64 23.34
C LYS A 90 -47.95 48.21 22.31
N LEU A 91 -47.64 49.08 21.34
CA LEU A 91 -46.60 48.84 20.33
C LEU A 91 -45.19 48.90 20.92
N ALA A 92 -44.94 49.83 21.85
CA ALA A 92 -43.64 49.97 22.51
C ALA A 92 -43.19 48.68 23.24
N SER A 93 -44.12 47.99 23.93
CA SER A 93 -43.82 46.71 24.58
C SER A 93 -43.55 45.59 23.57
N ARG A 94 -44.29 45.53 22.45
CA ARG A 94 -44.08 44.54 21.39
C ARG A 94 -42.78 44.79 20.63
N GLU A 95 -42.42 46.06 20.43
CA GLU A 95 -41.15 46.47 19.80
C GLU A 95 -39.97 46.18 20.73
N ALA A 96 -40.09 46.47 22.02
CA ALA A 96 -39.10 46.09 23.02
C ALA A 96 -38.89 44.57 23.09
N GLU A 97 -39.97 43.77 22.99
CA GLU A 97 -39.87 42.31 22.94
C GLU A 97 -39.18 41.81 21.66
N LYS A 98 -39.45 42.43 20.50
CA LYS A 98 -38.76 42.12 19.23
C LYS A 98 -37.27 42.44 19.32
N LEU A 99 -36.90 43.59 19.90
CA LEU A 99 -35.51 43.99 20.11
C LEU A 99 -34.80 43.00 21.05
N ARG A 100 -35.45 42.55 22.11
CA ARG A 100 -34.91 41.52 23.02
C ARG A 100 -34.65 40.20 22.29
N LYS A 101 -35.61 39.72 21.50
CA LYS A 101 -35.48 38.49 20.70
C LYS A 101 -34.38 38.60 19.64
N ALA A 102 -34.24 39.77 19.02
CA ALA A 102 -33.17 40.04 18.05
C ALA A 102 -31.80 40.03 18.73
N ALA A 103 -31.69 40.66 19.91
CA ALA A 103 -30.47 40.64 20.72
C ALA A 103 -30.09 39.22 21.16
N GLU A 104 -31.05 38.43 21.66
CA GLU A 104 -30.83 37.03 22.05
C GLU A 104 -30.38 36.16 20.86
N LYS A 105 -30.98 36.34 19.68
CA LYS A 105 -30.56 35.64 18.46
C LYS A 105 -29.17 36.07 18.00
N ALA A 106 -28.84 37.35 18.13
CA ALA A 106 -27.52 37.88 17.80
C ALA A 106 -26.44 37.35 18.76
N GLU A 107 -26.74 37.27 20.07
CA GLU A 107 -25.85 36.69 21.07
C GLU A 107 -25.59 35.21 20.80
N LYS A 108 -26.65 34.43 20.53
CA LYS A 108 -26.53 33.02 20.13
C LYS A 108 -25.67 32.85 18.88
N ALA A 109 -25.85 33.71 17.87
CA ALA A 109 -25.04 33.68 16.66
C ALA A 109 -23.56 34.00 16.93
N ARG A 110 -23.28 35.02 17.77
CA ARG A 110 -21.92 35.37 18.20
C ARG A 110 -21.26 34.22 18.96
N ALA A 111 -21.97 33.61 19.91
CA ALA A 111 -21.47 32.46 20.66
C ALA A 111 -21.11 31.28 19.73
N MET A 112 -21.94 30.99 18.72
CA MET A 112 -21.63 29.95 17.72
C MET A 112 -20.41 30.30 16.87
N ILE A 113 -20.25 31.56 16.47
CA ILE A 113 -19.08 32.02 15.72
C ILE A 113 -17.81 31.90 16.58
N GLU A 114 -17.86 32.33 17.84
CA GLU A 114 -16.73 32.21 18.76
C GLU A 114 -16.35 30.76 19.03
N LYS A 115 -17.35 29.89 19.20
CA LYS A 115 -17.11 28.45 19.39
C LYS A 115 -16.42 27.85 18.17
N ARG A 116 -16.93 28.13 16.97
CA ARG A 116 -16.30 27.70 15.72
C ARG A 116 -14.89 28.28 15.57
N LYS A 117 -14.67 29.55 15.89
CA LYS A 117 -13.32 30.15 15.84
C LYS A 117 -12.34 29.44 16.76
N LYS A 118 -12.78 29.06 17.97
CA LYS A 118 -11.96 28.28 18.91
C LYS A 118 -11.65 26.89 18.37
N GLU A 119 -12.65 26.16 17.87
CA GLU A 119 -12.47 24.85 17.24
C GLU A 119 -11.49 24.91 16.05
N TRP A 120 -11.61 25.96 15.23
CA TRP A 120 -10.68 26.19 14.12
C TRP A 120 -9.27 26.52 14.60
N ALA A 121 -9.12 27.36 15.62
CA ALA A 121 -7.82 27.67 16.19
C ALA A 121 -7.13 26.41 16.75
N GLU A 122 -7.88 25.54 17.43
CA GLU A 122 -7.38 24.26 17.94
C GLU A 122 -6.94 23.31 16.82
N LEU A 123 -7.76 23.16 15.78
CA LEU A 123 -7.41 22.34 14.60
C LEU A 123 -6.17 22.86 13.87
N TYR A 124 -6.03 24.18 13.75
CA TYR A 124 -4.85 24.78 13.14
C TYR A 124 -3.61 24.66 14.03
N ALA A 125 -3.76 24.72 15.34
CA ALA A 125 -2.67 24.49 16.29
C ALA A 125 -2.21 23.02 16.30
N SER A 126 -3.10 22.07 16.02
CA SER A 126 -2.74 20.64 15.89
C SER A 126 -2.11 20.27 14.54
N LYS A 127 -1.93 21.22 13.62
CA LYS A 127 -1.28 20.94 12.35
C LYS A 127 0.19 20.57 12.59
N PRO A 128 0.69 19.47 12.01
CA PRO A 128 2.11 19.17 12.02
C PRO A 128 2.94 20.33 11.44
N SER A 129 4.23 20.34 11.76
CA SER A 129 5.19 21.26 11.13
C SER A 129 5.11 21.14 9.60
N GLU A 130 5.30 22.25 8.89
CA GLU A 130 5.31 22.28 7.42
C GLU A 130 6.44 21.40 6.85
N ASP A 131 7.51 21.21 7.61
CA ASP A 131 8.66 20.36 7.26
C ASP A 131 8.51 18.89 7.68
N TYR A 132 7.35 18.48 8.22
CA TYR A 132 7.14 17.10 8.64
C TYR A 132 6.82 16.20 7.44
N GLU A 133 7.78 15.38 7.04
CA GLU A 133 7.61 14.31 6.05
C GLU A 133 7.37 12.96 6.74
N ASP A 134 6.45 12.13 6.22
CA ASP A 134 6.28 10.76 6.72
C ASP A 134 7.54 9.94 6.41
N PRO A 135 8.18 9.29 7.41
CA PRO A 135 9.38 8.49 7.17
C PRO A 135 9.19 7.41 6.09
N LYS A 136 7.97 6.87 5.94
CA LYS A 136 7.67 5.88 4.90
C LYS A 136 7.75 6.48 3.50
N ASP A 137 7.24 7.70 3.33
CA ASP A 137 7.26 8.38 2.05
C ASP A 137 8.69 8.78 1.67
N VAL A 138 9.48 9.25 2.65
CA VAL A 138 10.92 9.53 2.46
C VAL A 138 11.67 8.29 2.01
N GLU A 139 11.43 7.15 2.67
CA GLU A 139 12.06 5.88 2.30
C GLU A 139 11.61 5.38 0.92
N ALA A 140 10.32 5.50 0.60
CA ALA A 140 9.78 5.12 -0.69
C ALA A 140 10.36 5.97 -1.82
N ILE A 141 10.45 7.29 -1.62
CA ILE A 141 11.09 8.22 -2.57
C ILE A 141 12.57 7.87 -2.76
N ARG A 142 13.29 7.57 -1.67
CA ARG A 142 14.70 7.16 -1.72
C ARG A 142 14.86 5.87 -2.53
N LEU A 143 14.07 4.84 -2.23
CA LEU A 143 14.11 3.56 -2.93
C LEU A 143 13.76 3.71 -4.40
N ALA A 144 12.73 4.51 -4.71
CA ALA A 144 12.35 4.80 -6.09
C ALA A 144 13.49 5.49 -6.83
N LYS A 145 14.11 6.53 -6.25
CA LYS A 145 15.26 7.22 -6.86
C LYS A 145 16.45 6.30 -7.12
N GLU A 146 16.73 5.37 -6.21
CA GLU A 146 17.82 4.40 -6.36
C GLU A 146 17.52 3.32 -7.41
N ARG A 147 16.27 2.85 -7.47
CA ARG A 147 15.84 1.75 -8.36
C ARG A 147 15.31 2.22 -9.71
N MET A 148 15.01 3.50 -9.85
CA MET A 148 14.53 4.08 -11.10
C MET A 148 15.61 3.90 -12.18
N GLY A 149 15.26 3.19 -13.25
CA GLY A 149 16.19 2.88 -14.34
C GLY A 149 17.04 1.63 -14.13
N ASP A 150 16.87 0.88 -13.03
CA ASP A 150 17.50 -0.43 -12.84
C ASP A 150 16.80 -1.52 -13.68
N PHE A 151 16.86 -1.39 -15.00
CA PHE A 151 16.35 -2.40 -15.90
C PHE A 151 17.37 -3.54 -16.02
N LYS A 152 17.25 -4.55 -15.16
CA LYS A 152 17.96 -5.83 -15.29
C LYS A 152 17.39 -6.62 -16.49
N LEU A 153 17.56 -6.09 -17.70
CA LEU A 153 17.11 -6.73 -18.94
C LEU A 153 17.93 -8.00 -19.16
N LYS A 154 17.26 -9.12 -19.45
CA LYS A 154 17.94 -10.37 -19.81
C LYS A 154 18.82 -10.26 -21.07
N SER A 155 18.59 -9.23 -21.90
CA SER A 155 19.35 -8.92 -23.10
C SER A 155 20.54 -7.98 -22.86
N ALA A 156 20.63 -7.35 -21.67
CA ALA A 156 21.74 -6.46 -21.36
C ALA A 156 23.04 -7.26 -21.17
N LYS A 157 24.16 -6.68 -21.59
CA LYS A 157 25.50 -7.31 -21.46
C LYS A 157 25.91 -7.47 -19.99
N ASP A 158 25.43 -6.58 -19.12
CA ASP A 158 25.76 -6.56 -17.69
C ASP A 158 24.80 -7.42 -16.84
N PHE A 159 23.79 -8.04 -17.46
CA PHE A 159 22.86 -8.91 -16.75
C PHE A 159 23.52 -10.26 -16.44
N THR A 160 23.93 -10.43 -15.19
CA THR A 160 24.44 -11.70 -14.67
C THR A 160 23.54 -12.20 -13.55
N VAL A 161 23.03 -13.42 -13.68
CA VAL A 161 22.24 -14.07 -12.62
C VAL A 161 23.20 -14.49 -11.49
N PRO A 162 22.94 -14.08 -10.22
CA PRO A 162 23.70 -14.55 -9.06
C PRO A 162 23.73 -16.08 -8.97
N GLU A 163 24.85 -16.67 -8.54
CA GLU A 163 25.07 -18.11 -8.57
C GLU A 163 23.99 -18.94 -7.85
N HIS A 164 23.53 -18.47 -6.69
CA HIS A 164 22.48 -19.14 -5.92
C HIS A 164 21.12 -19.14 -6.67
N LEU A 165 20.85 -18.12 -7.50
CA LEU A 165 19.65 -18.05 -8.35
C LEU A 165 19.83 -18.76 -9.70
N ARG A 166 21.07 -19.10 -10.09
CA ARG A 166 21.31 -19.85 -11.33
C ARG A 166 20.64 -21.21 -11.25
N MET A 167 19.97 -21.55 -12.35
CA MET A 167 19.26 -22.80 -12.50
C MET A 167 20.20 -23.84 -13.10
N ASN A 168 20.61 -24.81 -12.30
CA ASN A 168 21.46 -25.91 -12.75
C ASN A 168 20.61 -27.17 -13.00
N VAL A 169 21.18 -28.12 -13.75
CA VAL A 169 20.56 -29.42 -14.05
C VAL A 169 20.13 -30.12 -12.76
N GLU A 170 20.97 -30.09 -11.73
CA GLU A 170 20.67 -30.71 -10.44
C GLU A 170 19.46 -30.06 -9.74
N LYS A 171 19.42 -28.71 -9.69
CA LYS A 171 18.27 -27.97 -9.15
C LYS A 171 16.98 -28.30 -9.92
N LYS A 172 17.07 -28.50 -11.25
CA LYS A 172 15.92 -28.91 -12.07
C LYS A 172 15.48 -30.34 -11.83
N ARG A 173 16.41 -31.27 -11.61
CA ARG A 173 16.09 -32.65 -11.23
C ARG A 173 15.39 -32.70 -9.87
N VAL A 174 15.87 -31.94 -8.89
CA VAL A 174 15.19 -31.82 -7.59
C VAL A 174 13.77 -31.25 -7.74
N GLN A 175 13.58 -30.23 -8.59
CA GLN A 175 12.24 -29.72 -8.90
C GLN A 175 11.34 -30.79 -9.52
N LEU A 176 11.85 -31.61 -10.45
CA LEU A 176 11.10 -32.70 -11.08
C LEU A 176 10.66 -33.74 -10.04
N VAL A 177 11.56 -34.17 -9.16
CA VAL A 177 11.28 -35.11 -8.08
C VAL A 177 10.25 -34.53 -7.10
N ASN A 178 10.31 -33.24 -6.78
CA ASN A 178 9.33 -32.59 -5.90
C ASN A 178 7.93 -32.49 -6.51
N LEU A 179 7.82 -32.41 -7.84
CA LEU A 179 6.52 -32.45 -8.53
C LEU A 179 5.93 -33.87 -8.52
N GLU A 180 6.75 -34.90 -8.66
CA GLU A 180 6.31 -36.31 -8.64
C GLU A 180 5.82 -36.79 -7.25
N LYS A 181 6.20 -36.09 -6.17
CA LYS A 181 5.79 -36.40 -4.78
C LYS A 181 4.44 -35.79 -4.38
N LYS A 182 3.91 -34.84 -5.16
CA LYS A 182 2.63 -34.19 -4.91
C LYS A 182 1.56 -34.82 -5.78
#